data_AF-A0A3N5NAU3-F1
#
_entry.id   AF-A0A3N5NAU3-F1
#
_cell.length_a   1.000
_cell.length_b   1.000
_cell.length_c   1.000
_cell.angle_alpha   90.00
_cell.angle_beta   90.00
_cell.angle_gamma   90.00
#
_symmetry.space_group_name_H-M   'P 1'
#
loop_
_entity.id
_entity.type
_entity.pdbx_description
1 polymer ?
#
loop_
_entity_poly.entity_id
_entity_poly.type
_entity_poly.pdbx_seq_one_letter_code
_entity_poly.pdbx_strand_id
1 'polypeptide(L)'
;MCACRCGIRVFLKDGKVRYIEGNRDHPVNRGVLCGKGSAGIMQHYSPARLRAPLLRVGPRGSGDFKEISWQEALTLASRWLGEVRRKDPRKLAFFTGRDQSQA
;
A
#
# COMPACT_ATOMS: atom_id res chain seq x y z
N MET A 1 -8.21 -2.66 3.91
CA MET A 1 -9.21 -1.85 4.62
C MET A 1 -10.23 -1.28 3.62
N CYS A 2 -11.47 -1.01 4.05
CA CYS A 2 -12.58 -0.58 3.19
C CYS A 2 -12.90 0.91 3.35
N ALA A 3 -13.90 1.39 2.60
CA ALA A 3 -14.34 2.79 2.61
C ALA A 3 -14.96 3.27 3.94
N CYS A 4 -15.29 2.36 4.87
CA CYS A 4 -15.89 2.71 6.15
C CYS A 4 -14.93 3.44 7.10
N ARG A 5 -13.60 3.37 6.88
CA ARG A 5 -12.59 4.04 7.71
C ARG A 5 -12.81 3.86 9.23
N CYS A 6 -13.08 2.62 9.65
CA CYS A 6 -13.25 2.29 11.06
C CYS A 6 -11.95 2.59 11.85
N GLY A 7 -12.08 3.20 13.02
CA GLY A 7 -10.97 3.35 13.94
C GLY A 7 -10.63 2.03 14.61
N ILE A 8 -9.33 1.79 14.77
CA ILE A 8 -8.79 0.55 15.32
C ILE A 8 -7.82 0.83 16.46
N ARG A 9 -7.66 -0.14 17.35
CA ARG A 9 -6.55 -0.21 18.32
C ARG A 9 -5.71 -1.43 17.97
N VAL A 10 -4.40 -1.26 17.97
CA VAL A 10 -3.43 -2.30 17.61
C VAL A 10 -2.68 -2.70 18.86
N PHE A 11 -2.72 -3.99 19.19
CA PHE A 11 -2.07 -4.53 20.38
C PHE A 11 -0.77 -5.20 19.97
N LEU A 12 0.31 -4.76 20.59
CA LEU A 12 1.65 -5.30 20.36
C LEU A 12 2.03 -6.25 21.49
N LYS A 13 2.77 -7.30 21.15
CA LYS A 13 3.49 -8.17 22.08
C LYS A 13 4.86 -8.46 21.50
N ASP A 14 5.92 -8.24 22.28
CA ASP A 14 7.31 -8.45 21.86
C ASP A 14 7.67 -7.72 20.54
N GLY A 15 7.18 -6.49 20.39
CA GLY A 15 7.37 -5.66 19.19
C GLY A 15 6.58 -6.11 17.95
N LYS A 16 5.76 -7.16 18.06
CA LYS A 16 4.95 -7.71 16.97
C LYS A 16 3.47 -7.44 17.20
N VAL A 17 2.73 -7.19 16.12
CA VAL A 17 1.27 -7.10 16.19
C VAL A 17 0.71 -8.46 16.63
N ARG A 18 -0.12 -8.46 17.67
CA ARG A 18 -0.78 -9.66 18.22
C ARG A 18 -2.23 -9.78 17.79
N TYR A 19 -2.98 -8.68 17.83
CA TYR A 19 -4.36 -8.58 17.33
C TYR A 19 -4.78 -7.11 17.12
N ILE A 20 -5.92 -6.93 16.46
CA ILE A 20 -6.54 -5.63 16.17
C ILE A 20 -7.99 -5.69 16.69
N GLU A 21 -8.43 -4.62 17.36
CA GLU A 21 -9.82 -4.44 17.77
C GLU A 21 -10.34 -3.05 17.34
N GLY A 22 -11.66 -2.84 17.42
CA GLY A 22 -12.25 -1.54 17.12
C GLY A 22 -11.99 -0.52 18.23
N ASN A 23 -11.68 0.72 17.85
CA ASN A 23 -11.56 1.81 18.80
C ASN A 23 -12.96 2.29 19.24
N ARG A 24 -13.26 2.19 20.55
CA ARG A 24 -14.55 2.62 21.14
C ARG A 24 -14.79 4.13 21.03
N ASP A 25 -13.71 4.92 21.02
CA ASP A 25 -13.78 6.38 20.95
C ASP A 25 -13.92 6.89 19.51
N HIS A 26 -13.83 6.01 18.52
CA HIS A 26 -13.90 6.41 17.12
C HIS A 26 -15.36 6.63 16.67
N PRO A 27 -15.69 7.80 16.09
CA PRO A 27 -17.07 8.20 15.84
C PRO A 27 -17.82 7.29 14.87
N VAL A 28 -17.10 6.68 13.93
CA VAL A 28 -17.70 5.86 12.86
C VAL A 28 -18.16 4.50 13.36
N ASN A 29 -17.31 3.77 14.06
CA ASN A 29 -17.54 2.36 14.38
C ASN A 29 -17.74 2.08 15.87
N ARG A 30 -17.42 3.03 16.76
CA ARG A 30 -17.65 2.96 18.21
C ARG A 30 -17.25 1.61 18.83
N GLY A 31 -16.12 1.06 18.38
CA GLY A 31 -15.58 -0.21 18.86
C GLY A 31 -15.99 -1.45 18.05
N VAL A 32 -17.00 -1.37 17.18
CA VAL A 32 -17.40 -2.50 16.33
C VAL A 32 -16.40 -2.66 15.18
N LEU A 33 -15.99 -3.89 14.90
CA LEU A 33 -15.09 -4.20 13.80
C LEU A 33 -15.56 -5.47 13.08
N CYS A 34 -15.64 -5.42 11.75
CA CYS A 34 -15.99 -6.59 10.94
C CYS A 34 -14.79 -7.55 10.82
N GLY A 35 -15.03 -8.79 10.41
CA GLY A 35 -13.97 -9.80 10.28
C GLY A 35 -12.79 -9.37 9.39
N LYS A 36 -13.04 -8.59 8.33
CA LYS A 36 -11.98 -8.02 7.48
C LYS A 36 -11.09 -7.02 8.22
N GLY A 37 -11.68 -6.22 9.12
CA GLY A 37 -10.93 -5.27 9.94
C GLY A 37 -10.08 -5.99 10.98
N SER A 38 -10.67 -6.94 11.70
CA SER A 38 -9.98 -7.73 12.72
C SER A 38 -8.83 -8.56 12.12
N ALA A 39 -9.00 -9.07 10.91
CA ALA A 39 -7.98 -9.79 10.16
C ALA A 39 -6.94 -8.89 9.46
N GLY A 40 -6.97 -7.57 9.66
CA GLY A 40 -6.07 -6.62 8.99
C GLY A 40 -4.58 -6.92 9.20
N ILE A 41 -4.24 -7.58 10.31
CA ILE A 41 -2.90 -8.10 10.63
C ILE A 41 -2.30 -8.98 9.52
N MET A 42 -3.14 -9.70 8.79
CA MET A 42 -2.71 -10.59 7.71
C MET A 42 -2.09 -9.83 6.54
N GLN A 43 -2.39 -8.55 6.36
CA GLN A 43 -1.72 -7.72 5.35
C GLN A 43 -0.25 -7.45 5.74
N HIS A 44 0.02 -7.25 7.03
CA HIS A 44 1.37 -6.98 7.53
C HIS A 44 2.26 -8.21 7.48
N TYR A 45 1.71 -9.39 7.77
CA TYR A 45 2.45 -10.67 7.76
C TYR A 45 2.29 -11.50 6.48
N SER A 46 1.62 -10.96 5.45
CA SER A 46 1.44 -11.67 4.20
C SER A 46 2.78 -12.09 3.59
N PRO A 47 2.94 -13.35 3.14
CA PRO A 47 4.12 -13.76 2.39
C PRO A 47 4.27 -13.00 1.06
N ALA A 48 3.17 -12.48 0.52
CA ALA A 48 3.14 -11.68 -0.70
C ALA A 48 3.40 -10.18 -0.45
N ARG A 49 3.72 -9.76 0.79
CA ARG A 49 3.99 -8.35 1.10
C ARG A 49 5.28 -7.90 0.40
N LEU A 50 5.19 -6.82 -0.37
CA LEU A 50 6.34 -6.15 -0.96
C LEU A 50 7.21 -5.53 0.14
N ARG A 51 8.52 -5.81 0.10
CA ARG A 51 9.51 -5.34 1.09
C ARG A 51 10.49 -4.32 0.53
N ALA A 52 10.69 -4.33 -0.79
CA ALA A 52 11.62 -3.47 -1.50
C ALA A 52 11.07 -3.13 -2.90
N PRO A 53 11.58 -2.08 -3.55
CA PRO A 53 11.28 -1.79 -4.95
C PRO A 53 11.73 -2.93 -5.88
N LEU A 54 10.92 -3.23 -6.89
CA LEU A 54 11.14 -4.32 -7.83
C LEU A 54 11.18 -3.80 -9.27
N LEU A 55 12.24 -4.13 -10.00
CA LEU A 55 12.38 -3.84 -11.43
C LEU A 55 12.05 -5.07 -12.25
N ARG A 56 11.11 -4.94 -13.18
CA ARG A 56 10.76 -6.03 -14.10
C ARG A 56 11.92 -6.30 -15.06
N VAL A 57 12.35 -7.55 -15.17
CA VAL A 57 13.45 -7.98 -16.05
C VAL A 57 13.00 -8.93 -17.18
N GLY A 58 11.82 -9.56 -17.04
CA GLY A 58 11.22 -10.42 -18.07
C GLY A 58 10.06 -9.77 -18.83
N PRO A 59 9.36 -10.51 -19.71
CA PRO A 59 8.19 -10.00 -20.42
C PRO A 59 7.05 -9.64 -19.45
N ARG A 60 6.16 -8.73 -19.86
CA ARG A 60 5.01 -8.35 -19.00
C ARG A 60 4.14 -9.58 -18.75
N GLY A 61 3.86 -9.86 -17.48
CA GLY A 61 3.09 -11.02 -17.05
C GLY A 61 3.91 -12.22 -16.59
N SER A 62 5.24 -12.24 -16.81
CA SER A 62 6.07 -13.39 -16.40
C SER A 62 6.30 -13.47 -14.88
N GLY A 63 6.20 -12.34 -14.17
CA GLY A 63 6.54 -12.28 -12.75
C GLY A 63 8.04 -12.15 -12.48
N ASP A 64 8.87 -11.95 -13.51
CA ASP A 64 10.32 -11.82 -13.33
C ASP A 64 10.71 -10.41 -12.90
N PHE A 65 11.15 -10.31 -11.65
CA PHE A 65 11.60 -9.06 -11.04
C PHE A 65 12.95 -9.22 -10.36
N LYS A 66 13.74 -8.14 -10.41
CA LYS A 66 14.96 -7.96 -9.63
C LYS A 66 14.73 -6.88 -8.57
N GLU A 67 15.19 -7.12 -7.35
CA GLU A 67 15.19 -6.10 -6.31
C GLU A 67 16.18 -4.97 -6.65
N ILE A 68 15.75 -3.73 -6.48
CA ILE A 68 16.56 -2.53 -6.70
C ILE A 68 16.47 -1.57 -5.52
N SER A 69 17.43 -0.66 -5.41
CA SER A 69 17.40 0.35 -4.36
C SER A 69 16.28 1.38 -4.57
N TRP A 70 15.85 2.03 -3.50
CA TRP A 70 14.91 3.16 -3.57
C TRP A 70 15.44 4.30 -4.43
N GLN A 71 16.74 4.60 -4.33
CA GLN A 71 17.36 5.65 -5.13
C GLN A 71 17.28 5.33 -6.63
N GLU A 72 17.58 4.09 -7.02
CA GLU A 72 17.49 3.62 -8.39
C GLU A 72 16.04 3.66 -8.90
N ALA A 73 15.08 3.17 -8.10
CA ALA A 73 13.67 3.14 -8.45
C ALA A 73 13.10 4.54 -8.72
N LEU A 74 13.38 5.50 -7.82
CA LEU A 74 12.94 6.88 -7.95
C LEU A 74 13.63 7.60 -9.11
N THR A 75 14.92 7.31 -9.37
CA THR A 75 15.66 7.84 -10.51
C THR A 75 15.03 7.37 -11.83
N LEU A 76 14.71 6.08 -11.95
CA LEU A 76 14.05 5.52 -13.14
C LEU A 76 12.66 6.12 -13.36
N ALA A 77 11.84 6.17 -12.31
CA ALA A 77 10.49 6.73 -12.37
C ALA A 77 10.51 8.21 -12.77
N SER A 78 11.36 9.01 -12.13
CA SER A 78 11.47 10.46 -12.42
C SER A 78 11.98 10.72 -13.83
N ARG A 79 12.92 9.90 -14.33
CA ARG A 79 13.40 9.99 -15.71
C ARG A 79 12.26 9.73 -16.71
N TRP A 80 11.50 8.65 -16.54
CA TRP A 80 10.40 8.32 -17.45
C TRP A 80 9.27 9.36 -17.41
N LEU A 81 8.87 9.79 -16.21
CA LEU A 81 7.84 10.82 -16.05
C LEU A 81 8.30 12.19 -16.56
N GLY A 82 9.57 12.53 -16.37
CA GLY A 82 10.18 13.75 -16.88
C GLY A 82 10.18 13.83 -18.41
N GLU A 83 10.46 12.70 -19.09
CA GLU A 83 10.35 12.59 -20.54
C GLU A 83 8.92 12.83 -21.03
N VAL A 84 7.92 12.22 -20.38
CA VAL A 84 6.50 12.42 -20.72
C VAL A 84 6.11 13.87 -20.53
N ARG A 85 6.48 14.48 -19.40
CA ARG A 85 6.21 15.89 -19.09
C ARG A 85 6.80 16.84 -20.13
N ARG A 86 8.04 16.60 -20.59
CA ARG A 86 8.71 17.43 -21.61
C ARG A 86 8.05 17.31 -22.98
N LYS A 87 7.57 16.12 -23.37
CA LYS A 87 7.03 15.86 -24.71
C LYS A 87 5.56 16.23 -24.85
N ASP A 88 4.71 15.67 -24.00
CA ASP A 88 3.29 16.01 -23.92
C ASP A 88 2.72 15.47 -22.60
N PRO A 89 2.48 16.33 -21.59
CA PRO A 89 2.01 15.90 -20.28
C PRO A 89 0.63 15.22 -20.32
N ARG A 90 -0.18 15.44 -21.36
CA ARG A 90 -1.51 14.81 -21.51
C ARG A 90 -1.43 13.30 -21.79
N LYS A 91 -0.25 12.80 -22.15
CA LYS A 91 -0.02 11.35 -22.34
C LYS A 91 0.13 10.60 -21.02
N LEU A 92 0.21 11.30 -19.89
CA LEU A 92 0.22 10.68 -18.56
C LEU A 92 -1.22 10.45 -18.09
N ALA A 93 -1.56 9.20 -17.83
CA ALA A 93 -2.74 8.84 -17.05
C ALA A 93 -2.31 8.38 -15.67
N PHE A 94 -2.92 8.95 -14.63
CA PHE A 94 -2.65 8.56 -13.25
C PHE A 94 -3.88 7.85 -12.68
N PHE A 95 -3.78 6.51 -12.58
CA PHE A 95 -4.83 5.68 -11.99
C PHE A 95 -4.46 5.39 -10.55
N THR A 96 -5.11 6.07 -9.62
CA THR A 96 -5.16 5.61 -8.23
C THR A 96 -6.36 4.68 -8.08
N GLY A 97 -6.27 3.72 -7.18
CA GLY A 97 -7.47 3.01 -6.72
C GLY A 97 -8.46 3.98 -6.06
N ARG A 98 -9.47 3.46 -5.34
CA ARG A 98 -10.22 4.28 -4.39
C ARG A 98 -9.24 4.78 -3.33
N ASP A 99 -8.75 5.99 -3.57
CA ASP A 99 -7.92 6.75 -2.68
C ASP A 99 -8.72 6.99 -1.39
N GLN A 100 -8.35 6.25 -0.35
CA GLN A 100 -8.85 6.46 1.00
C GLN A 100 -7.74 7.04 1.89
N SER A 101 -6.65 7.54 1.30
CA SER A 101 -5.46 8.07 1.98
C SER A 101 -5.19 9.55 1.69
N GLN A 102 -5.93 10.17 0.77
CA GLN A 102 -6.08 11.63 0.70
C GLN A 102 -7.06 12.05 1.79
N ALA A 103 -6.49 12.33 2.95
CA ALA A 103 -6.91 13.43 3.79
C ALA A 103 -6.08 14.65 3.38
#